data_AF-A0A355EN02-F1
#
_entry.id   AF-A0A355EN02-F1
#
_cell.length_a   1.000
_cell.length_b   1.000
_cell.length_c   1.000
_cell.angle_alpha   90.00
_cell.angle_beta   90.00
_cell.angle_gamma   90.00
#
_symmetry.space_group_name_H-M   'P 1'
#
loop_
_entity.id
_entity.type
_entity.pdbx_description
1 polymer ?
#
loop_
_entity_poly.entity_id
_entity_poly.type
_entity_poly.pdbx_seq_one_letter_code
_entity_poly.pdbx_strand_id
1 'polypeptide(L)' 'MEIMKIPLKQKAIIINATGLGYQVIRALSEKGVQSIVIYDRESEELGRYSRYVAESVMIPGFIEEP' A
#
# COMPACT_ATOMS: atom_id res chain seq x y z
N MET A 1 -35.05 -14.01 3.68
CA MET A 1 -34.31 -13.04 2.85
C MET A 1 -32.92 -12.92 3.45
N GLU A 2 -31.93 -13.63 2.91
CA GLU A 2 -30.55 -13.50 3.39
C GLU A 2 -29.97 -12.19 2.85
N ILE A 3 -29.53 -11.32 3.75
CA ILE A 3 -28.80 -10.11 3.40
C ILE A 3 -27.42 -10.56 2.95
N MET A 4 -27.10 -10.41 1.66
CA MET A 4 -25.74 -10.64 1.15
C MET A 4 -24.76 -9.76 1.94
N LYS A 5 -23.93 -10.39 2.77
CA LYS A 5 -22.80 -9.71 3.40
C LYS A 5 -21.74 -9.48 2.34
N ILE A 6 -21.60 -8.23 1.88
CA ILE A 6 -20.44 -7.83 1.08
C ILE A 6 -19.21 -7.94 1.98
N PRO A 7 -18.21 -8.77 1.65
CA PRO A 7 -17.02 -8.88 2.47
C PRO A 7 -16.29 -7.53 2.50
N LEU A 8 -16.04 -7.00 3.70
CA LEU A 8 -15.19 -5.83 3.87
C LEU A 8 -13.77 -6.21 3.42
N LYS A 9 -13.31 -5.63 2.30
CA LYS A 9 -11.91 -5.74 1.89
C LYS A 9 -11.05 -5.01 2.91
N GLN A 10 -10.15 -5.75 3.55
CA GLN A 10 -9.18 -5.18 4.47
C GLN A 10 -8.16 -4.35 3.69
N LYS A 11 -7.84 -3.16 4.23
CA LYS A 11 -6.85 -2.25 3.66
C LYS A 11 -5.79 -1.90 4.69
N ALA A 12 -4.56 -1.72 4.23
CA ALA A 12 -3.44 -1.22 5.03
C ALA A 12 -2.88 0.05 4.39
N ILE A 13 -2.53 1.05 5.21
CA ILE A 13 -1.81 2.25 4.76
C ILE A 13 -0.33 2.05 5.08
N ILE A 14 0.52 2.22 4.06
CA ILE A 14 1.97 2.12 4.19
C ILE A 14 2.57 3.48 3.83
N ILE A 15 3.26 4.09 4.79
CA ILE A 15 3.92 5.38 4.61
C ILE A 15 5.41 5.13 4.35
N ASN A 16 5.95 5.78 3.31
CA ASN A 16 7.36 5.70 2.93
C ASN A 16 7.87 4.26 2.77
N ALA A 17 7.18 3.46 1.95
CA ALA A 17 7.65 2.11 1.70
C ALA A 17 9.07 2.16 1.12
N THR A 18 10.03 1.59 1.85
CA THR A 18 11.41 1.34 1.41
C THR A 18 11.74 -0.10 1.73
N GLY A 19 12.46 -0.82 0.87
CA GLY A 19 13.00 -2.17 1.15
C GLY A 19 12.01 -3.12 1.84
N LEU A 20 12.02 -3.15 3.18
CA LEU A 20 11.08 -3.91 4.02
C LEU A 20 9.61 -3.54 3.78
N GLY A 21 9.28 -2.26 3.62
CA GLY A 21 7.91 -1.81 3.37
C GLY A 21 7.29 -2.46 2.14
N TYR A 22 8.08 -2.64 1.07
CA TYR A 22 7.63 -3.32 -0.13
C TYR A 22 7.48 -4.83 0.01
N GLN A 23 8.33 -5.47 0.83
CA GLN A 23 8.16 -6.88 1.17
C GLN A 23 6.86 -7.10 1.96
N VAL A 24 6.50 -6.17 2.84
CA VAL A 24 5.23 -6.17 3.57
C VAL A 24 4.04 -6.03 2.61
N ILE A 25 4.11 -5.09 1.65
CA ILE A 25 3.05 -4.92 0.64
C ILE A 25 2.79 -6.23 -0.11
N ARG A 26 3.85 -6.92 -0.54
CA ARG A 26 3.72 -8.23 -1.19
C ARG A 26 3.05 -9.26 -0.27
N ALA A 27 3.52 -9.39 0.96
CA ALA A 27 2.99 -10.36 1.92
C ALA A 27 1.50 -10.09 2.24
N LEU A 28 1.10 -8.81 2.37
CA LEU A 28 -0.30 -8.42 2.57
C LEU A 28 -1.18 -8.77 1.36
N SER A 29 -0.67 -8.53 0.15
CA SER A 29 -1.37 -8.92 -1.07
C SER A 29 -1.62 -10.43 -1.14
N GLU A 30 -0.67 -11.25 -0.72
CA GLU A 30 -0.82 -12.72 -0.64
C GLU A 30 -1.88 -13.16 0.39
N LYS A 31 -2.25 -12.29 1.34
CA LYS A 31 -3.36 -12.49 2.29
C LYS A 31 -4.67 -11.84 1.87
N GLY A 32 -4.73 -11.26 0.66
CA GLY A 32 -5.92 -10.55 0.17
C GLY A 32 -6.14 -9.17 0.81
N VAL A 33 -5.15 -8.65 1.53
CA VAL A 33 -5.18 -7.29 2.09
C VAL A 33 -4.66 -6.31 1.05
N GLN A 34 -5.43 -5.27 0.77
CA GLN A 34 -5.05 -4.22 -0.18
C GLN A 34 -4.16 -3.18 0.49
N SER A 35 -3.09 -2.75 -0.18
CA SER A 35 -2.22 -1.71 0.34
C SER A 35 -2.45 -0.37 -0.36
N ILE A 36 -2.51 0.71 0.42
CA ILE A 36 -2.45 2.10 -0.04
C ILE A 36 -1.07 2.64 0.35
N VAL A 37 -0.29 3.08 -0.62
CA VAL A 37 1.07 3.58 -0.38
C VAL A 37 1.09 5.10 -0.45
N ILE A 38 1.56 5.75 0.61
CA ILE A 38 1.80 7.18 0.65
C ILE A 38 3.32 7.41 0.64
N TYR A 39 3.79 8.23 -0.30
CA TYR A 39 5.21 8.51 -0.49
C TYR A 39 5.44 9.98 -0.82
N ASP A 40 6.63 10.49 -0.54
CA ASP A 40 7.02 11.89 -0.71
C ASP A 40 7.89 12.13 -1.95
N ARG A 41 8.55 11.09 -2.47
CA ARG A 41 9.38 11.10 -3.67
C ARG A 41 9.25 9.81 -4.47
N GLU A 42 9.38 9.92 -5.79
CA GLU A 42 9.39 8.77 -6.69
C GLU A 42 10.48 7.75 -6.31
N SER A 43 10.14 6.48 -6.44
CA SER A 43 11.03 5.36 -6.10
C SER A 43 10.88 4.26 -7.15
N GLU A 44 12.02 3.76 -7.67
CA GLU A 44 12.02 2.61 -8.59
C GLU A 44 11.35 1.38 -7.98
N GLU A 45 11.41 1.24 -6.65
CA GLU A 45 10.79 0.12 -5.95
C GLU A 45 9.27 0.17 -6.06
N LEU A 46 8.65 1.36 -6.05
CA LEU A 46 7.20 1.48 -6.24
C LEU A 46 6.78 0.89 -7.58
N GLY A 47 7.55 1.14 -8.64
CA GLY A 47 7.33 0.53 -9.95
C GLY A 47 7.35 -0.99 -9.90
N ARG A 48 8.36 -1.58 -9.23
CA ARG A 48 8.52 -3.04 -9.09
C ARG A 48 7.39 -3.71 -8.31
N TYR A 49 6.81 -3.02 -7.32
CA TYR A 49 5.78 -3.56 -6.44
C TYR A 49 4.36 -3.04 -6.73
N SER A 50 4.21 -2.17 -7.73
CA SER A 50 2.94 -1.54 -8.14
C SER A 50 1.79 -2.54 -8.29
N ARG A 51 2.05 -3.74 -8.81
CA ARG A 51 1.04 -4.81 -8.97
C ARG A 51 0.42 -5.31 -7.67
N TYR A 52 1.05 -5.06 -6.53
CA TYR A 52 0.58 -5.43 -5.20
C TYR A 52 -0.07 -4.26 -4.45
N VAL A 53 -0.02 -3.06 -5.03
CA VAL A 53 -0.54 -1.83 -4.47
C VAL A 53 -1.92 -1.57 -5.08
N ALA A 54 -2.92 -1.33 -4.24
CA ALA A 54 -4.25 -0.99 -4.71
C ALA A 54 -4.36 0.48 -5.10
N GLU A 55 -3.63 1.35 -4.40
CA GLU A 55 -3.61 2.78 -4.63
C GLU A 55 -2.28 3.39 -4.14
N SER A 56 -1.76 4.36 -4.86
CA SER A 56 -0.54 5.08 -4.50
C SER A 56 -0.78 6.58 -4.56
N VAL A 57 -0.36 7.30 -3.52
CA VAL A 57 -0.55 8.74 -3.39
C VAL A 57 0.80 9.39 -3.11
N MET A 58 1.24 10.27 -4.01
CA MET A 58 2.41 11.10 -3.78
C MET A 58 2.01 12.37 -3.03
N ILE A 59 2.61 12.62 -1.87
CA ILE A 59 2.44 13.85 -1.09
C ILE A 59 3.83 14.44 -0.80
N PRO A 60 4.33 15.34 -1.66
CA PRO A 60 5.65 15.94 -1.49
C PRO A 60 5.78 16.65 -0.14
N GLY A 61 6.88 16.39 0.58
CA GLY A 61 7.16 17.02 1.88
C GLY A 61 6.28 16.53 3.04
N PHE A 62 5.48 15.47 2.84
CA PHE A 62 4.69 14.87 3.92
C PHE A 62 5.55 14.25 5.03
N ILE A 63 6.76 13.82 4.67
CA ILE A 63 7.71 13.23 5.60
C ILE A 63 8.74 14.29 5.90
N GLU A 64 8.75 14.76 7.13
CA GLU A 64 9.80 15.63 7.64
C GLU A 64 11.05 14.76 7.86
N GLU A 65 12.16 15.06 7.16
CA GLU A 65 13.45 14.44 7.50
C GLU A 65 13.87 14.93 8.89
N PRO A 66 14.27 14.03 9.81
CA PRO A 66 14.70 14.41 11.16
C PRO A 66 15.99 15.23 11.17
#